data_AF-A0A2X3F9W8-F1
#
_entry.id   AF-A0A2X3F9W8-F1
#
_cell.length_a   1.000
_cell.length_b   1.000
_cell.length_c   1.000
_cell.angle_alpha   90.00
_cell.angle_beta   90.00
_cell.angle_gamma   90.00
#
_symmetry.space_group_name_H-M   'P 1'
#
loop_
_entity.id
_entity.type
_entity.pdbx_description
1 polymer ?
#
loop_
_entity_poly.entity_id
_entity_poly.type
_entity_poly.pdbx_seq_one_letter_code
_entity_poly.pdbx_strand_id
1 'polypeptide(L)'
;MTCYLTDSLDPAELERGFNEGVFTAAKLYPANATTNSSHGVTSTDAIMPVLERMEKLGMPLLVHGEVTHAEIDIFDREARFIETVMEPLRQRLPGLKVVFEHITTKDAAEYVRDGNELLAATITPAASDVQPQPYAGGRHSPSPVLSAGT
;
A
#
# COMPACT_ATOMS: atom_id res chain seq x y z
N MET A 1 -12.32 12.39 -4.11
CA MET A 1 -12.41 10.91 -3.98
C MET A 1 -11.06 10.29 -4.31
N THR A 2 -10.86 8.99 -4.16
CA THR A 2 -9.60 8.32 -4.57
C THR A 2 -9.80 7.55 -5.88
N CYS A 3 -8.81 7.61 -6.76
CA CYS A 3 -8.77 6.77 -7.96
C CYS A 3 -8.29 5.36 -7.58
N TYR A 4 -8.96 4.30 -8.04
CA TYR A 4 -8.48 2.93 -7.88
C TYR A 4 -7.51 2.60 -9.01
N LEU A 5 -6.27 2.21 -8.67
CA LEU A 5 -5.27 1.87 -9.68
C LEU A 5 -5.47 0.45 -10.23
N THR A 6 -5.41 0.34 -11.55
CA THR A 6 -5.42 -0.93 -12.29
C THR A 6 -4.30 -0.93 -13.32
N ASP A 7 -3.92 -2.10 -13.82
CA ASP A 7 -2.90 -2.24 -14.87
C ASP A 7 -3.26 -1.53 -16.19
N SER A 8 -4.56 -1.27 -16.42
CA SER A 8 -5.07 -0.69 -17.66
C SER A 8 -5.47 0.79 -17.53
N LEU A 9 -5.20 1.44 -16.40
CA LEU A 9 -5.58 2.84 -16.18
C LEU A 9 -4.79 3.76 -17.12
N ASP A 10 -5.50 4.60 -17.87
CA ASP A 10 -4.88 5.63 -18.70
C ASP A 10 -4.34 6.78 -17.81
N PRO A 11 -3.04 7.12 -17.89
CA PRO A 11 -2.46 8.28 -17.19
C PRO A 11 -3.16 9.61 -17.51
N ALA A 12 -3.76 9.75 -18.69
CA ALA A 12 -4.50 10.96 -19.08
C ALA A 12 -5.83 11.07 -18.34
N GLU A 13 -6.50 9.95 -18.08
CA GLU A 13 -7.75 9.91 -17.30
C GLU A 13 -7.49 10.27 -15.84
N LEU A 14 -6.40 9.72 -15.27
CA LEU A 14 -5.97 10.07 -13.92
C LEU A 14 -5.68 11.57 -13.81
N GLU A 15 -4.89 12.11 -14.73
CA GLU A 15 -4.55 13.54 -14.74
C GLU A 15 -5.79 14.42 -14.85
N ARG A 16 -6.70 14.10 -15.77
CA ARG A 16 -7.95 14.84 -15.93
C ARG A 16 -8.74 14.85 -14.62
N GLY A 17 -8.95 13.68 -14.02
CA GLY A 17 -9.70 13.57 -12.77
C GLY A 17 -9.04 14.29 -11.59
N PHE A 18 -7.71 14.35 -11.53
CA PHE A 18 -6.98 15.11 -10.51
C PHE A 18 -7.12 16.63 -10.74
N ASN A 19 -6.91 17.10 -11.98
CA ASN A 19 -7.00 18.51 -12.33
C ASN A 19 -8.42 19.08 -12.18
N GLU A 20 -9.44 18.24 -12.39
CA GLU A 20 -10.86 18.59 -12.17
C GLU A 20 -11.29 18.49 -10.70
N GLY A 21 -10.40 18.03 -9.79
CA GLY A 21 -10.69 17.88 -8.36
C GLY A 21 -11.57 16.67 -8.02
N VAL A 22 -11.84 15.79 -8.98
CA VAL A 22 -12.57 14.53 -8.76
C VAL A 22 -11.74 13.59 -7.89
N PHE A 23 -10.44 13.49 -8.21
CA PHE A 23 -9.47 12.70 -7.46
C PHE A 23 -8.57 13.58 -6.61
N THR A 24 -8.35 13.16 -5.37
CA THR A 24 -7.40 13.80 -4.44
C THR A 24 -6.12 12.98 -4.28
N ALA A 25 -6.19 11.68 -4.57
CA ALA A 25 -5.09 10.71 -4.52
C ALA A 25 -5.48 9.45 -5.32
N ALA A 26 -4.54 8.54 -5.54
CA ALA A 26 -4.82 7.21 -6.11
C ALA A 26 -4.40 6.10 -5.14
N LYS A 27 -5.18 5.02 -5.07
CA LYS A 27 -4.95 3.90 -4.16
C LYS A 27 -4.46 2.67 -4.94
N LEU A 28 -3.29 2.17 -4.53
CA LEU A 28 -2.70 0.92 -5.00
C LEU A 28 -3.13 -0.22 -4.07
N TYR A 29 -3.72 -1.25 -4.67
CA TYR A 29 -3.87 -2.57 -4.07
C TYR A 29 -3.08 -3.57 -4.91
N PRO A 30 -2.11 -4.31 -4.33
CA PRO A 30 -1.48 -5.41 -5.02
C PRO A 30 -2.55 -6.44 -5.41
N ALA A 31 -2.47 -6.97 -6.62
CA ALA A 31 -3.45 -7.91 -7.13
C ALA A 31 -3.58 -9.12 -6.20
N ASN A 32 -4.82 -9.44 -5.81
CA ASN A 32 -5.18 -10.53 -4.89
C ASN A 32 -4.70 -10.37 -3.44
N ALA A 33 -4.31 -9.17 -2.99
CA ALA A 33 -3.91 -8.94 -1.60
C ALA A 33 -5.08 -8.93 -0.62
N THR A 34 -6.25 -8.44 -1.05
CA THR A 34 -7.41 -8.21 -0.18
C THR A 34 -8.74 -8.34 -0.94
N THR A 35 -9.86 -8.19 -0.25
CA THR A 35 -11.21 -8.25 -0.83
C THR A 35 -11.36 -7.24 -1.99
N ASN A 36 -11.89 -7.68 -3.13
CA ASN A 36 -12.05 -6.87 -4.35
C ASN A 36 -10.75 -6.35 -5.00
N SER A 37 -9.61 -7.02 -4.75
CA SER A 37 -8.31 -6.67 -5.37
C SER A 37 -7.94 -7.50 -6.60
N SER A 38 -8.86 -8.29 -7.16
CA SER A 38 -8.58 -9.13 -8.34
C SER A 38 -8.23 -8.33 -9.61
N HIS A 39 -8.66 -7.06 -9.67
CA HIS A 39 -8.31 -6.11 -10.73
C HIS A 39 -7.26 -5.09 -10.26
N GLY A 40 -6.61 -5.37 -9.14
CA GLY A 40 -5.53 -4.54 -8.59
C GLY A 40 -4.28 -4.59 -9.46
N VAL A 41 -3.23 -3.94 -8.97
CA VAL A 41 -1.97 -3.77 -9.69
C VAL A 41 -1.15 -5.05 -9.59
N THR A 42 -0.75 -5.63 -10.73
CA THR A 42 0.07 -6.85 -10.75
C THR A 42 1.54 -6.57 -10.48
N SER A 43 2.04 -5.43 -10.95
CA SER A 43 3.40 -4.93 -10.69
C SER A 43 3.44 -3.42 -10.81
N THR A 44 4.27 -2.76 -10.00
CA THR A 44 4.51 -1.32 -10.13
C THR A 44 5.09 -0.95 -11.51
N ASP A 45 5.83 -1.87 -12.15
CA ASP A 45 6.35 -1.64 -13.50
C ASP A 45 5.24 -1.53 -14.55
N ALA A 46 4.14 -2.27 -14.39
CA ALA A 46 3.02 -2.24 -15.33
C ALA A 46 2.30 -0.87 -15.32
N ILE A 47 2.29 -0.20 -14.17
CA ILE A 47 1.63 1.09 -13.98
C ILE A 47 2.62 2.27 -13.92
N MET A 48 3.89 2.06 -14.26
CA MET A 48 4.91 3.11 -14.16
C MET A 48 4.54 4.41 -14.91
N PRO A 49 3.92 4.38 -16.11
CA PRO A 49 3.47 5.61 -16.77
C PRO A 49 2.47 6.43 -15.94
N VAL A 50 1.61 5.75 -15.16
CA VAL A 50 0.65 6.39 -14.25
C VAL A 50 1.40 6.98 -13.05
N LEU A 51 2.35 6.23 -12.47
CA LEU A 51 3.13 6.68 -11.31
C LEU A 51 4.01 7.90 -11.64
N GLU A 52 4.67 7.91 -12.80
CA GLU A 52 5.40 9.07 -13.31
C GLU A 52 4.49 10.29 -13.52
N ARG A 53 3.24 10.07 -13.94
CA ARG A 53 2.24 11.15 -14.06
C ARG A 53 1.85 11.68 -12.69
N MET A 54 1.62 10.80 -11.71
CA MET A 54 1.30 11.20 -10.33
C MET A 54 2.42 12.05 -9.71
N GLU A 55 3.68 11.66 -9.90
CA GLU A 55 4.84 12.43 -9.44
C GLU A 55 4.83 13.85 -10.03
N LYS A 56 4.67 13.97 -11.35
CA LYS A 56 4.61 15.28 -12.05
C LYS A 56 3.49 16.18 -11.55
N LEU A 57 2.33 15.60 -11.22
CA LEU A 57 1.17 16.33 -10.70
C LEU A 57 1.27 16.63 -9.20
N GLY A 58 2.21 15.99 -8.49
CA GLY A 58 2.26 16.01 -7.03
C GLY A 58 1.05 15.32 -6.37
N MET A 59 0.41 14.39 -7.09
CA MET A 59 -0.74 13.61 -6.65
C MET A 59 -0.28 12.48 -5.72
N PRO A 60 -0.82 12.35 -4.49
CA PRO A 60 -0.42 11.30 -3.56
C PRO A 60 -0.79 9.89 -4.04
N LEU A 61 0.15 8.96 -3.86
CA LEU A 61 -0.08 7.52 -3.93
C LEU A 61 -0.35 6.95 -2.54
N LEU A 62 -1.52 6.34 -2.37
CA LEU A 62 -1.88 5.60 -1.17
C LEU A 62 -1.58 4.11 -1.42
N VAL A 63 -0.91 3.44 -0.51
CA VAL A 63 -0.39 2.08 -0.74
C VAL A 63 -0.92 1.11 0.31
N HIS A 64 -1.56 0.02 -0.15
CA HIS A 64 -1.73 -1.19 0.67
C HIS A 64 -0.45 -2.01 0.58
N GLY A 65 0.44 -1.88 1.57
CA GLY A 65 1.82 -2.37 1.48
C GLY A 65 2.01 -3.81 1.93
N GLU A 66 1.42 -4.78 1.24
CA GLU A 66 1.62 -6.21 1.50
C GLU A 66 1.87 -6.97 0.21
N VAL A 67 2.86 -7.87 0.22
CA VAL A 67 3.05 -8.82 -0.88
C VAL A 67 2.10 -10.02 -0.75
N THR A 68 1.75 -10.66 -1.88
CA THR A 68 0.69 -11.70 -1.92
C THR A 68 1.18 -13.12 -2.15
N HIS A 69 2.50 -13.30 -2.20
CA HIS A 69 3.17 -14.58 -2.37
C HIS A 69 2.73 -15.61 -1.31
N ALA A 70 2.38 -16.82 -1.76
CA ALA A 70 1.85 -17.87 -0.91
C ALA A 70 2.90 -18.47 0.05
N GLU A 71 4.16 -18.35 -0.33
CA GLU A 71 5.36 -18.82 0.38
C GLU A 71 5.83 -17.85 1.47
N ILE A 72 5.31 -16.63 1.52
CA ILE A 72 5.67 -15.61 2.51
C ILE A 72 4.64 -15.63 3.63
N ASP A 73 5.12 -15.82 4.87
CA ASP A 73 4.30 -15.77 6.07
C ASP A 73 3.55 -14.43 6.15
N ILE A 74 2.29 -14.47 6.59
CA ILE A 74 1.43 -13.28 6.62
C ILE A 74 2.05 -12.13 7.43
N PHE A 75 2.80 -12.43 8.49
CA PHE A 75 3.45 -11.44 9.34
C PHE A 75 4.69 -10.81 8.71
N ASP A 76 5.28 -11.45 7.69
CA ASP A 76 6.46 -10.96 6.98
C ASP A 76 6.11 -10.14 5.72
N ARG A 77 4.85 -10.15 5.28
CA ARG A 77 4.43 -9.55 4.00
C ARG A 77 4.64 -8.05 3.93
N GLU A 78 4.42 -7.34 5.03
CA GLU A 78 4.60 -5.88 5.10
C GLU A 78 6.08 -5.50 5.02
N ALA A 79 6.94 -6.17 5.79
CA ALA A 79 8.38 -5.98 5.74
C ALA A 79 8.95 -6.30 4.34
N ARG A 80 8.50 -7.40 3.72
CA ARG A 80 8.89 -7.76 2.35
C ARG A 80 8.42 -6.75 1.32
N PHE A 81 7.26 -6.14 1.50
CA PHE A 81 6.78 -5.08 0.61
C PHE A 81 7.70 -3.85 0.65
N ILE A 82 8.21 -3.48 1.84
CA ILE A 82 9.17 -2.37 1.98
C ILE A 82 10.40 -2.63 1.10
N GLU A 83 11.02 -3.79 1.28
CA GLU A 83 12.27 -4.17 0.61
C GLU A 83 12.12 -4.29 -0.92
N THR A 84 11.03 -4.92 -1.37
CA THR A 84 10.90 -5.38 -2.76
C THR A 84 10.10 -4.43 -3.65
N VAL A 85 9.27 -3.57 -3.07
CA VAL A 85 8.37 -2.68 -3.82
C VAL A 85 8.54 -1.23 -3.41
N MET A 86 8.36 -0.92 -2.13
CA MET A 86 8.27 0.47 -1.66
C MET A 86 9.58 1.24 -1.86
N GLU A 87 10.70 0.69 -1.41
CA GLU A 87 12.01 1.35 -1.50
C GLU A 87 12.47 1.48 -2.96
N PRO A 88 12.44 0.42 -3.80
CA PRO A 88 12.74 0.56 -5.23
C PRO A 88 11.87 1.59 -5.95
N LEU A 89 10.57 1.65 -5.63
CA LEU A 89 9.65 2.63 -6.23
C LEU A 89 10.06 4.06 -5.86
N ARG A 90 10.33 4.33 -4.58
CA ARG A 90 10.73 5.66 -4.10
C ARG A 90 12.10 6.09 -4.62
N GLN A 91 13.02 5.15 -4.84
CA GLN A 91 14.30 5.44 -5.50
C GLN A 91 14.12 5.82 -6.97
N ARG A 92 13.19 5.17 -7.68
CA ARG A 92 12.90 5.45 -9.09
C ARG A 92 12.13 6.75 -9.29
N LEU A 93 11.21 7.07 -8.39
CA LEU A 93 10.36 8.28 -8.41
C LEU A 93 10.54 9.09 -7.12
N PRO A 94 11.70 9.76 -6.94
CA PRO A 94 12.04 10.43 -5.69
C PRO A 94 11.15 11.63 -5.32
N GLY A 95 10.38 12.17 -6.28
CA GLY A 95 9.40 13.22 -6.06
C GLY A 95 7.97 12.72 -5.79
N LEU A 96 7.72 11.41 -5.88
CA LEU A 96 6.39 10.85 -5.66
C LEU A 96 6.02 10.89 -4.17
N LYS A 97 4.88 11.49 -3.86
CA LYS A 97 4.30 11.47 -2.51
C LYS A 97 3.65 10.13 -2.25
N VAL A 98 4.02 9.48 -1.15
CA VAL A 98 3.52 8.15 -0.79
C VAL A 98 2.96 8.15 0.63
N VAL A 99 1.79 7.54 0.80
CA VAL A 99 1.22 7.21 2.10
C VAL A 99 1.19 5.69 2.25
N PHE A 100 1.96 5.17 3.20
CA PHE A 100 1.91 3.78 3.61
C PHE A 100 0.68 3.59 4.51
N GLU A 101 -0.40 3.07 3.95
CA GLU A 101 -1.65 2.96 4.68
C GLU A 101 -1.57 1.85 5.74
N HIS A 102 -2.25 2.08 6.87
CA HIS A 102 -2.53 1.10 7.92
C HIS A 102 -1.34 0.21 8.29
N ILE A 103 -0.18 0.82 8.57
CA ILE A 103 1.02 0.09 8.97
C ILE A 103 0.77 -0.73 10.24
N THR A 104 1.33 -1.93 10.30
CA THR A 104 1.10 -2.87 11.40
C THR A 104 2.38 -3.36 12.07
N THR A 105 3.54 -3.16 11.42
CA THR A 105 4.84 -3.65 11.90
C THR A 105 5.73 -2.53 12.43
N LYS A 106 6.66 -2.93 13.31
CA LYS A 106 7.75 -2.07 13.74
C LYS A 106 8.62 -1.63 12.55
N ASP A 107 8.90 -2.54 11.62
CA ASP A 107 9.72 -2.25 10.43
C ASP A 107 9.12 -1.13 9.58
N ALA A 108 7.79 -1.14 9.36
CA ALA A 108 7.11 -0.06 8.65
C ALA A 108 7.13 1.26 9.42
N ALA A 109 6.95 1.22 10.74
CA ALA A 109 7.05 2.42 11.58
C ALA A 109 8.45 3.04 11.55
N GLU A 110 9.50 2.22 11.61
CA GLU A 110 10.89 2.65 11.52
C GLU A 110 11.22 3.17 10.12
N TYR A 111 10.78 2.47 9.07
CA TYR A 111 10.93 2.89 7.69
C TYR A 111 10.31 4.27 7.41
N VAL A 112 9.11 4.52 7.92
CA VAL A 112 8.43 5.82 7.76
C VAL A 112 9.11 6.90 8.60
N ARG A 113 9.52 6.59 9.84
CA ARG A 113 10.25 7.53 10.72
C ARG A 113 11.57 7.99 10.08
N ASP A 114 12.28 7.07 9.44
CA ASP A 114 13.59 7.33 8.83
C ASP A 114 13.47 7.84 7.38
N GLY A 115 12.24 8.01 6.87
CA GLY A 115 11.92 8.53 5.56
C GLY A 115 12.06 10.05 5.41
N ASN A 116 11.62 10.57 4.26
CA ASN A 116 11.62 12.00 3.94
C ASN A 116 10.20 12.59 4.01
N GLU A 117 10.06 13.90 3.76
CA GLU A 117 8.79 14.63 3.82
C GLU A 117 7.73 14.17 2.81
N LEU A 118 8.12 13.34 1.84
CA LEU A 118 7.24 12.76 0.81
C LEU A 118 6.70 11.38 1.20
N LEU A 119 7.14 10.83 2.34
CA LEU A 119 6.63 9.58 2.90
C LEU A 119 5.85 9.84 4.20
N ALA A 120 4.62 9.35 4.24
CA ALA A 120 3.79 9.35 5.44
C ALA A 120 3.19 7.96 5.67
N ALA A 121 2.54 7.76 6.81
CA ALA A 121 1.77 6.56 7.08
C ALA A 121 0.46 6.87 7.82
N THR A 122 -0.50 5.96 7.69
CA THR A 122 -1.70 5.94 8.52
C THR A 122 -1.66 4.74 9.46
N ILE A 123 -2.25 4.90 10.64
CA ILE A 123 -2.42 3.82 11.62
C ILE A 123 -3.91 3.75 11.94
N THR A 124 -4.45 2.53 12.00
CA THR A 124 -5.85 2.33 12.38
C THR A 124 -5.97 2.21 13.91
N PRO A 125 -7.13 2.56 14.51
CA PRO A 125 -7.33 2.38 15.95
C PRO A 125 -7.02 0.95 16.41
N ALA A 126 -7.54 -0.06 15.69
CA ALA A 126 -7.33 -1.47 16.00
C ALA A 126 -5.85 -1.90 15.98
N ALA A 127 -4.99 -1.28 15.16
CA ALA A 127 -3.55 -1.58 15.14
C ALA A 127 -2.81 -1.04 16.37
N SER A 128 -3.39 -0.05 17.07
CA SER A 128 -2.78 0.60 18.23
C SER A 128 -2.97 -0.20 19.52
N ASP A 129 -3.99 -1.07 19.54
CA ASP A 129 -4.45 -1.81 20.71
C ASP A 129 -3.92 -3.26 20.80
N VAL A 130 -3.07 -3.69 19.84
CA VAL A 130 -2.59 -5.08 19.74
C VAL A 130 -1.17 -5.23 20.31
N GLN A 131 -1.04 -5.96 21.42
CA GLN A 131 0.23 -6.50 21.91
C GLN A 131 0.57 -7.81 21.15
N PRO A 132 1.83 -8.09 20.80
CA PRO A 132 2.19 -9.35 20.14
C PRO A 132 1.94 -10.53 21.07
N GLN A 133 0.93 -11.35 20.78
CA GLN A 133 0.78 -12.68 21.37
C GLN A 133 1.30 -13.77 20.41
N PRO A 134 2.01 -14.79 20.91
CA PRO A 134 2.39 -15.95 20.11
C PRO A 134 1.14 -16.76 19.76
N TYR A 135 0.81 -16.84 18.48
CA TYR A 135 -0.40 -17.55 18.00
C TYR A 135 -0.23 -19.07 18.16
N ALA A 136 -1.04 -19.69 19.03
CA ALA A 136 -1.13 -21.14 19.17
C ALA A 136 -2.30 -21.68 18.31
N GLY A 137 -1.94 -22.35 17.20
CA GLY A 137 -2.73 -23.24 16.35
C GLY A 137 -4.27 -23.21 16.37
N GLY A 138 -4.87 -22.81 15.23
CA GLY A 138 -6.28 -23.10 14.91
C GLY A 138 -6.67 -22.62 13.51
N ARG A 139 -7.18 -23.52 12.65
CA ARG A 139 -7.56 -23.26 11.25
C ARG A 139 -8.81 -22.36 11.16
N HIS A 140 -8.77 -21.26 10.38
CA HIS A 140 -9.74 -20.89 9.31
C HIS A 140 -9.50 -19.45 8.74
N SER A 141 -9.51 -19.35 7.39
CA SER A 141 -9.71 -18.19 6.50
C SER A 141 -8.55 -17.18 6.24
N PRO A 142 -8.27 -16.77 4.97
CA PRO A 142 -7.15 -15.91 4.60
C PRO A 142 -7.58 -14.44 4.51
N SER A 143 -7.75 -13.82 5.67
CA SER A 143 -7.75 -12.37 5.93
C SER A 143 -7.46 -12.26 7.43
N PRO A 144 -6.76 -11.23 7.93
CA PRO A 144 -6.27 -11.20 9.30
C PRO A 144 -7.41 -11.45 10.28
N VAL A 145 -7.31 -12.59 10.98
CA VAL A 145 -8.32 -13.06 11.93
C VAL A 145 -8.17 -12.22 13.19
N LEU A 146 -9.01 -11.21 13.31
CA LEU A 146 -9.25 -10.46 14.54
C LEU A 146 -10.04 -11.37 15.50
N SER A 147 -9.43 -11.75 16.62
CA SER A 147 -10.16 -12.25 17.78
C SER A 147 -10.19 -11.14 18.83
N ALA A 148 -11.37 -10.56 19.04
CA ALA A 148 -11.61 -9.62 20.14
C ALA A 148 -11.76 -10.40 21.44
N GLY A 149 -10.78 -10.29 22.33
CA GLY A 149 -10.94 -10.70 23.72
C GLY A 149 -11.87 -9.71 24.44
N THR A 150 -12.97 -10.21 24.99
CA THR A 150 -13.83 -9.51 25.96
C THR A 150 -13.12 -9.30 27.28
#